data_AF-A0A382HG05-F1
#
_entry.id   AF-A0A382HG05-F1
#
_cell.length_a   1.000
_cell.length_b   1.000
_cell.length_c   1.000
_cell.angle_alpha   90.00
_cell.angle_beta   90.00
_cell.angle_gamma   90.00
#
_symmetry.space_group_name_H-M   'P 1'
#
loop_
_entity.id
_entity.type
_entity.pdbx_description
1 polymer ?
#
loop_
_entity_poly.entity_id
_entity_poly.type
_entity_poly.pdbx_seq_one_letter_code
_entity_poly.pdbx_strand_id
1 'polypeptide(L)'
;SVHGFVVKADSESTQYKDRLESGIINQQYPIYTYSPGSKQIDGITSATSRYFANKGLLYTYREGKRVDTTHLHVKDWLDAIRNGGQPKCNIEVALHEAVACHMATESYLQGRRMEWDPVNKKLI
;
A
#
# COMPACT_ATOMS: atom_id res chain seq x y z
N SER A 1 14.76 -15.01 -3.64
CA SER A 1 14.17 -13.67 -3.70
C SER A 1 13.33 -13.57 -4.97
N VAL A 2 12.03 -13.31 -4.88
CA VAL A 2 11.14 -13.27 -6.05
C VAL A 2 10.88 -11.80 -6.39
N HIS A 3 11.89 -11.15 -6.97
CA HIS A 3 11.77 -9.75 -7.36
C HIS A 3 11.14 -9.68 -8.75
N GLY A 4 10.03 -8.94 -8.85
CA GLY A 4 9.57 -8.47 -10.15
C GLY A 4 10.61 -7.55 -10.80
N PHE A 5 10.42 -7.25 -12.08
CA PHE A 5 11.29 -6.33 -12.80
C PHE A 5 10.50 -5.16 -13.35
N VAL A 6 11.17 -4.02 -13.37
CA VAL A 6 10.62 -2.74 -13.81
C VAL A 6 11.49 -2.26 -14.95
N VAL A 7 10.88 -1.97 -16.09
CA VAL A 7 11.56 -1.40 -17.26
C VAL A 7 11.21 0.07 -17.35
N LYS A 8 12.24 0.92 -17.34
CA LYS A 8 12.12 2.37 -17.55
C LYS A 8 12.77 2.75 -18.86
N ALA A 9 12.32 3.86 -19.44
CA ALA A 9 13.03 4.49 -20.55
C ALA A 9 14.34 5.07 -20.02
N ASP A 10 15.45 4.74 -20.68
CA ASP A 10 16.71 5.46 -20.48
C ASP A 10 16.56 6.90 -21.00
N SER A 11 17.13 7.88 -20.30
CA SER A 11 17.09 9.27 -20.72
C SER A 11 17.88 9.53 -21.98
N GLU A 12 18.95 8.77 -22.20
CA GLU A 12 19.81 8.88 -23.38
C GLU A 12 19.36 7.94 -24.52
N SER A 13 18.14 7.41 -24.44
CA SER A 13 17.62 6.46 -25.43
C SER A 13 17.42 7.12 -26.79
N THR A 14 18.21 6.70 -27.78
CA THR A 14 18.02 7.10 -29.19
C THR A 14 16.75 6.52 -29.79
N GLN A 15 16.26 5.39 -29.28
CA GLN A 15 15.03 4.74 -29.73
C GLN A 15 13.76 5.46 -29.26
N TYR A 16 13.78 6.03 -28.05
CA TYR A 16 12.60 6.67 -27.43
C TYR A 16 12.67 8.19 -27.40
N LYS A 17 13.71 8.80 -27.97
CA LYS A 17 13.98 10.25 -27.94
C LYS A 17 12.74 11.12 -28.23
N ASP A 18 12.11 10.93 -29.39
CA ASP A 18 10.96 11.76 -29.79
C ASP A 18 9.76 11.58 -28.84
N ARG A 19 9.59 10.38 -28.28
CA ARG A 19 8.50 10.07 -27.33
C ARG A 19 8.78 10.62 -25.93
N LEU A 20 10.04 10.76 -25.56
CA LEU A 20 10.48 11.41 -24.32
C LEU A 20 10.28 12.92 -24.42
N GLU A 21 10.74 13.54 -25.51
CA GLU A 21 10.61 14.98 -25.75
C GLU A 21 9.15 15.42 -25.87
N SER A 22 8.30 14.62 -26.52
CA SER A 22 6.85 14.87 -26.61
C SER A 22 6.06 14.54 -25.33
N GLY A 23 6.71 13.98 -24.30
CA GLY A 23 6.09 13.63 -23.03
C GLY A 23 5.16 12.39 -23.07
N ILE A 24 5.08 11.70 -24.21
CA ILE A 24 4.36 10.44 -24.38
C ILE A 24 4.93 9.36 -23.46
N ILE A 25 6.26 9.33 -23.31
CA ILE A 25 6.97 8.51 -22.34
C ILE A 25 7.50 9.43 -21.24
N ASN A 26 7.05 9.19 -20.01
CA ASN A 26 7.52 9.93 -18.84
C ASN A 26 8.41 9.04 -17.99
N GLN A 27 9.68 9.41 -17.82
CA GLN A 27 10.71 8.65 -17.10
C GLN A 27 10.43 8.43 -15.60
N GLN A 28 9.56 9.26 -15.02
CA GLN A 28 9.09 9.07 -13.66
C GLN A 28 8.27 7.77 -13.53
N TYR A 29 7.67 7.31 -14.63
CA TYR A 29 6.85 6.11 -14.70
C TYR A 29 7.54 5.03 -15.55
N PRO A 30 7.47 3.75 -15.13
CA PRO A 30 8.02 2.66 -15.93
C PRO A 30 7.19 2.41 -17.19
N ILE A 31 7.86 2.03 -18.28
CA ILE A 31 7.21 1.58 -19.52
C ILE A 31 6.54 0.22 -19.27
N TYR A 32 7.14 -0.61 -18.42
CA TYR A 32 6.66 -1.95 -18.16
C TYR A 32 6.95 -2.36 -16.73
N THR A 33 5.98 -2.97 -16.07
CA THR A 33 6.15 -3.53 -14.72
C THR A 33 5.68 -4.98 -14.73
N TYR A 34 6.58 -5.90 -14.41
CA TYR A 34 6.22 -7.29 -14.19
C TYR A 34 6.27 -7.62 -12.70
N SER A 35 5.16 -8.14 -12.19
CA SER A 35 5.08 -8.66 -10.83
C SER A 35 4.80 -10.17 -10.89
N PRO A 36 5.73 -11.02 -10.40
CA PRO A 36 5.58 -12.47 -10.40
C PRO A 36 4.26 -12.89 -9.74
N GLY A 37 3.44 -13.67 -10.44
CA GLY A 37 2.12 -14.09 -9.96
C GLY A 37 0.93 -13.22 -10.42
N SER A 38 1.15 -12.14 -11.18
CA SER A 38 0.06 -11.49 -11.93
C SER A 38 -0.29 -12.29 -13.18
N LYS A 39 -1.57 -12.64 -13.36
CA LYS A 39 -2.08 -13.23 -14.62
C LYS A 39 -2.29 -12.18 -15.72
N GLN A 40 -2.21 -10.89 -15.38
CA GLN A 40 -2.32 -9.76 -16.28
C GLN A 40 -0.96 -9.08 -16.45
N ILE A 41 -0.65 -8.72 -17.69
CA ILE A 41 0.39 -7.77 -18.05
C ILE A 41 -0.20 -6.39 -17.77
N ASP A 42 0.27 -5.72 -16.71
CA ASP A 42 -0.29 -4.44 -16.31
C ASP A 42 0.36 -3.31 -17.10
N GLY A 43 -0.11 -3.12 -18.34
CA GLY A 43 0.37 -2.05 -19.23
C GLY A 43 -0.07 -0.65 -18.81
N ILE A 44 -1.06 -0.55 -17.91
CA ILE A 44 -1.59 0.73 -17.38
C ILE A 44 -2.04 0.52 -15.93
N THR A 45 -1.08 0.34 -15.00
CA THR A 45 -1.41 0.39 -13.57
C THR A 45 -1.84 1.81 -13.25
N SER A 46 -3.09 2.04 -12.84
CA SER A 46 -3.48 3.38 -12.37
C SER A 46 -2.59 3.79 -11.20
N ALA A 47 -2.27 5.09 -11.07
CA ALA A 47 -1.46 5.61 -9.97
C ALA A 47 -2.02 5.14 -8.60
N THR A 48 -3.34 5.08 -8.51
CA THR A 48 -4.12 4.54 -7.39
C THR A 48 -3.82 3.06 -7.13
N SER A 49 -3.94 2.19 -8.13
CA SER A 49 -3.64 0.76 -8.00
C SER A 49 -2.20 0.51 -7.56
N ARG A 50 -1.23 1.29 -8.08
CA ARG A 50 0.18 1.19 -7.67
C ARG A 50 0.38 1.66 -6.23
N TYR A 51 -0.24 2.78 -5.85
CA TYR A 51 -0.19 3.31 -4.50
C TYR A 51 -0.72 2.28 -3.48
N PHE A 52 -1.92 1.74 -3.72
CA PHE A 52 -2.53 0.76 -2.83
C PHE A 52 -1.77 -0.57 -2.83
N ALA A 53 -1.27 -1.05 -3.98
CA ALA A 53 -0.44 -2.26 -4.03
C ALA A 53 0.87 -2.12 -3.26
N ASN A 54 1.58 -0.99 -3.41
CA ASN A 54 2.83 -0.72 -2.68
C ASN A 54 2.63 -0.65 -1.16
N LYS A 55 1.44 -0.22 -0.72
CA LYS A 55 1.07 -0.18 0.71
C LYS A 55 0.52 -1.52 1.22
N GLY A 56 0.46 -2.55 0.39
CA GLY A 56 -0.09 -3.87 0.76
C GLY A 56 -1.61 -3.86 0.91
N LEU A 57 -2.31 -2.85 0.39
CA LEU A 57 -3.75 -2.65 0.57
C LEU A 57 -4.61 -3.40 -0.45
N LEU A 58 -4.01 -3.99 -1.50
CA LEU A 58 -4.72 -4.80 -2.49
C LEU A 58 -4.37 -6.29 -2.41
N TYR A 59 -3.11 -6.58 -2.16
CA TYR A 59 -2.57 -7.94 -2.08
C TYR A 59 -1.18 -7.89 -1.47
N THR A 60 -0.70 -9.03 -1.01
CA THR A 60 0.69 -9.22 -0.57
C THR A 60 1.29 -10.46 -1.23
N TYR A 61 2.61 -10.63 -1.09
CA TYR A 61 3.30 -11.82 -1.55
C TYR A 61 3.73 -12.68 -0.36
N ARG A 62 3.35 -13.95 -0.37
CA ARG A 62 3.88 -14.98 0.54
C ARG A 62 4.46 -16.09 -0.29
N GLU A 63 5.73 -16.42 -0.04
CA GLU A 63 6.45 -17.47 -0.76
C GLU A 63 6.39 -17.30 -2.29
N GLY A 64 6.44 -16.04 -2.75
CA GLY A 64 6.37 -15.70 -4.18
C GLY A 64 4.98 -15.79 -4.81
N LYS A 65 3.93 -16.14 -4.04
CA LYS A 65 2.55 -16.18 -4.50
C LYS A 65 1.79 -14.95 -4.03
N ARG A 66 1.01 -14.37 -4.93
CA ARG A 66 0.07 -13.29 -4.61
C ARG A 66 -1.04 -13.85 -3.72
N VAL A 67 -1.30 -13.18 -2.60
CA VAL A 67 -2.36 -13.53 -1.65
C VAL A 67 -3.19 -12.30 -1.33
N ASP A 68 -4.51 -12.49 -1.25
CA ASP A 68 -5.45 -11.48 -0.77
C ASP A 68 -5.22 -11.20 0.73
N THR A 69 -5.03 -9.94 1.08
CA THR A 69 -4.80 -9.51 2.46
C THR A 69 -6.05 -9.66 3.33
N THR A 70 -7.25 -9.57 2.76
CA THR A 70 -8.51 -9.84 3.47
C THR A 70 -8.57 -11.28 3.94
N HIS A 71 -8.21 -12.22 3.06
CA HIS A 71 -8.09 -13.63 3.41
C HIS A 71 -7.08 -13.85 4.55
N LEU A 72 -5.91 -13.21 4.48
CA LEU A 72 -4.88 -13.33 5.53
C LEU A 72 -5.36 -12.76 6.87
N HIS A 73 -6.10 -11.66 6.87
CA HIS A 73 -6.64 -11.04 8.08
C HIS A 73 -7.66 -11.96 8.77
N VAL A 74 -8.61 -12.52 8.02
CA VAL A 74 -9.59 -13.48 8.56
C VAL A 74 -8.90 -14.76 9.04
N LYS A 75 -7.92 -15.26 8.29
CA LYS A 75 -7.13 -16.44 8.70
C LYS A 75 -6.46 -16.22 10.05
N ASP A 76 -5.80 -15.07 10.23
CA ASP A 76 -5.13 -14.71 11.48
C ASP A 76 -6.09 -14.70 12.67
N TRP A 77 -7.27 -14.13 12.49
CA TRP A 77 -8.33 -14.11 13.51
C TRP A 77 -8.81 -15.52 13.89
N LEU A 78 -9.08 -16.38 12.88
CA LEU A 78 -9.51 -17.76 13.13
C LEU A 78 -8.42 -18.60 13.79
N ASP A 79 -7.16 -18.41 13.42
CA ASP A 79 -6.02 -19.10 14.02
C ASP A 79 -5.81 -18.66 15.48
N ALA A 80 -6.00 -17.38 15.79
CA ALA A 80 -5.98 -16.85 17.15
C ALA A 80 -7.05 -17.53 18.02
N ILE A 81 -8.28 -17.65 17.53
CA ILE A 81 -9.38 -18.35 18.23
C ILE A 81 -9.02 -19.82 18.48
N ARG A 82 -8.53 -20.54 17.47
CA ARG A 82 -8.24 -21.97 17.57
C ARG A 82 -7.11 -22.30 18.53
N ASN A 83 -6.08 -21.45 18.56
CA ASN A 83 -4.87 -21.70 19.32
C ASN A 83 -4.80 -20.90 20.63
N GLY A 84 -5.85 -20.13 20.97
CA GLY A 84 -5.86 -19.25 22.14
C GLY A 84 -4.84 -18.11 22.06
N GLY A 85 -4.48 -17.69 20.84
CA GLY A 85 -3.52 -16.62 20.59
C GLY A 85 -4.17 -15.24 20.50
N GLN A 86 -3.35 -14.19 20.42
CA GLN A 86 -3.82 -12.82 20.15
C GLN A 86 -3.79 -12.56 18.63
N PRO A 87 -4.86 -12.00 18.04
CA PRO A 87 -4.84 -11.59 16.64
C PRO A 87 -3.85 -10.43 16.45
N LYS A 88 -3.26 -10.32 15.25
CA LYS A 88 -2.32 -9.25 14.91
C LYS A 88 -2.96 -7.87 14.98
N CYS A 89 -4.22 -7.76 14.54
CA CYS A 89 -5.03 -6.56 14.74
C CYS A 89 -5.84 -6.73 16.03
N ASN A 90 -5.20 -6.48 17.16
CA ASN A 90 -5.83 -6.54 18.47
C ASN A 90 -6.48 -5.19 18.84
N ILE A 91 -7.09 -5.13 20.03
CA ILE A 91 -7.82 -3.95 20.49
C ILE A 91 -6.95 -2.69 20.60
N GLU A 92 -5.66 -2.82 20.91
CA GLU A 92 -4.75 -1.67 21.01
C GLU A 92 -4.46 -1.09 19.61
N VAL A 93 -4.30 -1.95 18.61
CA VAL A 93 -4.15 -1.51 17.20
C VAL A 93 -5.42 -0.79 16.74
N ALA A 94 -6.59 -1.35 17.03
CA ALA A 94 -7.87 -0.73 16.70
C ALA A 94 -8.04 0.64 17.39
N LEU A 95 -7.59 0.78 18.64
CA LEU A 95 -7.60 2.06 19.35
C LEU A 95 -6.71 3.10 18.66
N HIS A 96 -5.48 2.73 18.31
CA HIS A 96 -4.55 3.64 17.62
C HIS A 96 -5.12 4.12 16.27
N GLU A 97 -5.73 3.21 15.50
CA GLU A 97 -6.37 3.53 14.22
C GLU A 97 -7.55 4.49 14.42
N ALA A 98 -8.45 4.19 15.36
CA ALA A 98 -9.61 5.03 15.65
C ALA A 98 -9.20 6.43 16.13
N VAL A 99 -8.23 6.52 17.04
CA VAL A 99 -7.69 7.80 17.54
C VAL A 99 -7.10 8.61 16.39
N ALA A 100 -6.29 8.01 15.52
CA ALA A 100 -5.71 8.71 14.38
C ALA A 100 -6.78 9.25 13.43
N CYS A 101 -7.83 8.46 13.14
CA CYS A 101 -8.97 8.91 12.34
C CYS A 101 -9.69 10.11 12.99
N HIS A 102 -9.99 10.02 14.28
CA HIS A 102 -10.64 11.12 15.01
C HIS A 102 -9.75 12.37 15.09
N MET A 103 -8.44 12.22 15.31
CA MET A 103 -7.49 13.33 15.27
C MET A 103 -7.50 14.04 13.92
N ALA A 104 -7.53 13.29 12.82
CA ALA A 104 -7.59 13.87 11.48
C ALA A 104 -8.90 14.64 11.25
N THR A 105 -10.03 14.07 11.68
CA THR A 105 -11.34 14.74 11.60
C THR A 105 -11.37 16.04 12.43
N GLU A 106 -10.96 15.98 13.70
CA GLU A 106 -10.95 17.14 14.59
C GLU A 106 -9.96 18.21 14.09
N SER A 107 -8.79 17.81 13.60
CA SER A 107 -7.81 18.74 13.02
C SER A 107 -8.37 19.50 11.83
N TYR A 108 -9.09 18.81 10.95
CA TYR A 108 -9.74 19.43 9.80
C TYR A 108 -10.84 20.42 10.22
N LEU A 109 -11.70 20.04 11.17
CA LEU A 109 -12.81 20.88 11.63
C LEU A 109 -12.34 22.11 12.41
N GLN A 110 -11.29 21.97 13.23
CA GLN A 110 -10.80 23.06 14.08
C GLN A 110 -9.71 23.90 13.42
N GLY A 111 -9.18 23.48 12.26
CA GLY A 111 -8.12 24.19 11.54
C GLY A 111 -6.80 24.24 12.30
N ARG A 112 -6.53 23.29 13.19
CA ARG A 112 -5.31 23.22 14.01
C ARG A 112 -4.75 21.81 14.10
N ARG A 113 -3.50 21.69 14.51
CA ARG A 113 -2.90 20.41 14.85
C ARG A 113 -3.57 19.83 16.11
N MET A 114 -3.91 18.55 16.05
CA MET A 114 -4.36 17.75 17.19
C MET A 114 -3.22 16.89 17.69
N GLU A 115 -3.12 16.70 19.01
CA GLU A 115 -2.20 15.76 19.64
C GLU A 115 -2.97 14.75 20.51
N TRP A 116 -2.32 13.65 20.86
CA TRP A 116 -2.89 12.62 21.72
C TRP A 116 -2.22 12.67 23.09
N ASP A 117 -3.03 12.74 24.14
CA ASP A 117 -2.59 12.56 25.53
C ASP A 117 -2.75 11.07 25.89
N PRO A 118 -1.66 10.28 25.93
CA PRO A 118 -1.73 8.85 26.19
C PRO A 118 -2.04 8.52 27.65
N VAL A 119 -1.82 9.45 28.59
CA VAL A 119 -2.06 9.23 30.02
C VAL A 119 -3.56 9.37 30.31
N ASN A 120 -4.16 10.44 29.81
CA ASN A 120 -5.59 10.73 30.03
C ASN A 120 -6.50 10.17 28.92
N LYS A 121 -5.91 9.56 27.88
CA LYS A 121 -6.60 9.00 26.71
C LYS A 121 -7.57 9.99 26.04
N LYS A 122 -7.07 11.17 25.68
CA LYS A 122 -7.88 12.24 25.05
C LYS A 122 -7.13 12.96 23.94
N LEU A 123 -7.90 13.51 22.99
CA LEU A 123 -7.39 14.43 21.98
C LEU A 123 -7.15 15.80 22.64
N ILE A 124 -6.02 16.45 22.32
CA ILE A 124 -5.65 17.78 22.79
C ILE A 124 -5.32 18.70 21.62
#